data_AF-A0A955SV15-F1
#
_entry.id   AF-A0A955SV15-F1
#
_cell.length_a   1.000
_cell.length_b   1.000
_cell.length_c   1.000
_cell.angle_alpha   90.00
_cell.angle_beta   90.00
_cell.angle_gamma   90.00
#
_symmetry.space_group_name_H-M   'P 1'
#
loop_
_entity.id
_entity.type
_entity.pdbx_description
1 polymer ?
#
loop_
_entity_poly.entity_id
_entity_poly.type
_entity_poly.pdbx_seq_one_letter_code
_entity_poly.pdbx_strand_id
1 'polypeptide(L)' 'RFRIESLVRCEGKTGVEMEALTAVSVAALTFYDMCKAIDREMEVVRIRLIEKRGGKSDFLAEPDSKS' A
#
# COMPACT_ATOMS: atom_id res chain seq x y z
N ARG A 1 -11.86 8.87 -6.03
CA ARG A 1 -11.01 8.08 -5.10
C ARG A 1 -10.04 7.25 -5.91
N PHE A 2 -8.74 7.42 -5.71
CA PHE A 2 -7.71 6.61 -6.37
C PHE A 2 -7.30 5.44 -5.45
N ARG A 3 -7.06 4.27 -6.03
CA ARG A 3 -6.55 3.08 -5.32
C ARG A 3 -5.18 2.76 -5.89
N ILE A 4 -4.21 2.62 -4.99
CA ILE A 4 -2.83 2.27 -5.32
C ILE A 4 -2.53 0.96 -4.61
N GLU A 5 -2.00 -0.02 -5.35
CA GLU A 5 -1.61 -1.32 -4.83
C GLU A 5 -0.17 -1.62 -5.22
N SER A 6 0.53 -2.33 -4.34
CA SER A 6 1.88 -2.80 -4.58
C SER A 6 1.99 -4.27 -4.19
N LEU A 7 2.64 -5.07 -5.04
CA LEU A 7 2.97 -6.46 -4.76
C LEU A 7 4.49 -6.62 -4.77
N VAL A 8 5.04 -7.15 -3.68
CA VAL A 8 6.47 -7.44 -3.56
C VAL A 8 6.65 -8.93 -3.29
N ARG A 9 7.65 -9.54 -3.94
CA ARG A 9 8.05 -10.93 -3.75
C ARG A 9 9.56 -10.99 -3.56
N CYS A 10 10.01 -11.85 -2.66
CA CYS A 10 11.41 -12.04 -2.33
C CYS A 10 11.63 -13.47 -1.86
N GLU A 11 12.81 -14.02 -2.15
CA GLU A 11 13.31 -15.24 -1.54
C GLU A 11 14.27 -14.87 -0.40
N GLY A 12 13.76 -14.93 0.83
CA GLY A 12 14.51 -14.47 2.00
C GLY A 12 13.99 -15.07 3.31
N LYS A 13 14.74 -14.83 4.40
CA LYS A 13 14.38 -15.30 5.75
C LYS A 13 13.34 -14.43 6.44
N THR A 14 13.08 -13.23 5.91
CA THR A 14 12.14 -12.25 6.45
C THR A 14 11.03 -11.97 5.44
N GLY A 15 9.87 -11.55 5.94
CA GLY A 15 8.81 -11.03 5.08
C GLY A 15 9.22 -9.71 4.42
N VAL A 16 8.44 -9.31 3.41
CA VAL A 16 8.63 -8.06 2.64
C VAL A 16 7.46 -7.09 2.79
N GLU A 17 6.84 -7.08 3.98
CA GLU A 17 5.70 -6.23 4.29
C GLU A 17 6.09 -4.74 4.18
N MET A 18 7.30 -4.39 4.63
CA MET A 18 7.79 -3.01 4.63
C MET A 18 8.10 -2.50 3.23
N GLU A 19 8.58 -3.35 2.34
CA GLU A 19 8.86 -3.02 0.94
C GLU A 19 7.56 -2.73 0.20
N ALA A 20 6.52 -3.53 0.43
CA ALA A 20 5.19 -3.27 -0.12
C ALA A 20 4.61 -1.96 0.44
N LEU A 21 4.60 -1.78 1.76
CA LEU A 21 4.07 -0.56 2.39
C LEU A 21 4.84 0.70 1.98
N THR A 22 6.15 0.59 1.81
CA THR A 22 6.97 1.71 1.34
C THR A 22 6.69 2.04 -0.12
N ALA A 23 6.61 1.02 -0.99
CA ALA A 23 6.31 1.20 -2.41
C ALA A 23 4.97 1.91 -2.62
N VAL A 24 3.91 1.47 -1.94
CA VAL A 24 2.60 2.14 -2.05
C VAL A 24 2.61 3.55 -1.47
N SER A 25 3.35 3.78 -0.37
CA SER A 25 3.46 5.10 0.24
C SER A 25 4.16 6.09 -0.68
N VAL A 26 5.29 5.70 -1.27
CA VAL A 26 6.03 6.55 -2.22
C VAL A 26 5.18 6.81 -3.45
N ALA A 27 4.52 5.80 -4.01
CA ALA A 27 3.63 5.99 -5.16
C ALA A 27 2.48 6.96 -4.86
N ALA A 28 1.87 6.86 -3.67
CA ALA A 28 0.83 7.79 -3.23
C ALA A 28 1.34 9.23 -3.05
N LEU A 29 2.53 9.39 -2.47
CA LEU A 29 3.16 10.69 -2.30
C LEU A 29 3.57 11.31 -3.64
N THR A 30 4.06 10.50 -4.59
CA THR A 30 4.35 10.95 -5.96
C THR A 30 3.08 11.37 -6.67
N PHE A 31 2.00 10.62 -6.52
CA PHE A 31 0.69 11.01 -7.08
C PHE A 31 0.19 12.32 -6.47
N TYR A 32 0.30 12.48 -5.15
CA TYR A 32 -0.01 13.73 -4.47
C TYR A 32 0.84 14.89 -5.04
N ASP A 33 2.15 14.69 -5.22
CA ASP A 33 3.04 15.71 -5.76
C ASP A 33 2.62 16.20 -7.16
N MET A 34 2.17 15.30 -8.03
CA MET A 34 1.69 15.64 -9.38
C MET A 34 0.36 16.39 -9.36
N CYS A 35 -0.52 16.11 -8.40
CA CYS A 35 -1.89 16.63 -8.38
C CYS A 35 -2.14 17.75 -7.35
N LYS A 36 -1.20 18.04 -6.44
CA LYS A 36 -1.35 19.04 -5.35
C LYS A 36 -1.69 20.45 -5.81
N ALA A 37 -1.41 20.80 -7.06
CA ALA A 37 -1.75 22.11 -7.62
C ALA A 37 -3.22 22.18 -8.08
N ILE A 38 -3.82 21.04 -8.40
CA ILE A 38 -5.20 20.90 -8.88
C ILE A 38 -6.15 20.79 -7.69
N ASP A 39 -5.79 19.97 -6.70
CA ASP A 39 -6.56 19.74 -5.49
C ASP A 39 -5.61 19.65 -4.30
N ARG A 40 -5.80 20.57 -3.33
CA ARG A 40 -4.98 20.67 -2.11
C ARG A 40 -5.58 19.92 -0.93
N GLU A 41 -6.83 19.48 -1.04
CA GLU A 41 -7.54 18.73 0.00
C GLU A 41 -7.43 17.21 -0.20
N MET A 42 -6.65 16.77 -1.19
CA MET A 42 -6.37 15.35 -1.38
C MET A 42 -5.76 14.75 -0.11
N GLU A 43 -6.27 13.59 0.30
CA GLU A 43 -5.74 12.85 1.45
C GLU A 43 -5.17 11.50 1.02
N VAL A 44 -3.99 11.16 1.53
CA VAL A 44 -3.46 9.81 1.47
C VAL A 44 -3.96 9.04 2.69
N VAL A 45 -4.89 8.12 2.46
CA VAL A 45 -5.57 7.37 3.53
C VAL A 45 -5.45 5.86 3.33
N ARG A 46 -5.58 5.11 4.44
CA ARG A 46 -5.68 3.64 4.44
C ARG A 46 -4.48 2.91 3.81
N ILE A 47 -3.27 3.39 4.05
CA ILE A 47 -2.06 2.60 3.77
C ILE A 47 -2.06 1.41 4.72
N ARG A 48 -2.25 0.20 4.17
CA ARG A 48 -2.33 -1.04 4.95
C ARG A 48 -1.87 -2.24 4.12
N LEU A 49 -1.44 -3.28 4.81
CA LEU A 49 -1.19 -4.58 4.20
C LEU A 49 -2.54 -5.24 3.87
N ILE A 50 -2.67 -5.79 2.66
CA ILE A 50 -3.88 -6.52 2.21
C ILE A 50 -3.66 -8.02 2.34
N GLU A 51 -2.47 -8.47 1.96
CA GLU A 51 -2.13 -9.88 1.91
C GLU A 51 -0.63 -10.07 2.17
N LYS A 52 -0.30 -11.11 2.91
CA LYS A 52 1.04 -11.66 3.03
C LYS A 52 0.94 -13.17 2.97
N ARG A 53 1.82 -13.78 2.17
CA ARG A 53 2.03 -15.23 2.13
C ARG A 53 3.48 -15.56 2.37
N GLY A 54 3.72 -16.61 3.14
CA GLY A 54 5.05 -17.16 3.41
C GLY A 54 5.69 -16.65 4.70
N GLY A 55 6.75 -17.35 5.10
CA GLY A 55 7.37 -17.18 6.42
C GLY A 55 6.62 -17.98 7.49
N LYS A 56 6.58 -17.46 8.72
CA LYS A 56 5.93 -18.12 9.87
C LYS A 56 4.41 -17.96 9.90
N SER A 57 3.89 -16.90 9.29
CA SER A 57 2.46 -16.58 9.33
C SER A 57 2.02 -15.93 8.03
N ASP A 58 0.86 -16.38 7.56
CA ASP A 58 0.12 -15.74 6.49
C ASP A 58 -0.82 -14.68 7.09
N PHE A 59 -1.19 -13.69 6.29
CA PHE A 59 -2.14 -12.66 6.66
C PHE A 59 -3.01 -12.30 5.46
N LEU A 60 -4.32 -12.19 5.70
CA LEU A 60 -5.28 -11.67 4.75
C LEU A 60 -6.17 -10.68 5.49
N ALA A 61 -6.17 -9.44 5.03
CA ALA A 61 -6.97 -8.39 5.64
C ALA A 61 -8.43 -8.52 5.22
N GLU A 62 -9.34 -8.08 6.10
CA GLU A 62 -10.75 -8.04 5.72
C GLU A 62 -10.98 -7.07 4.53
N PRO A 63 -11.89 -7.44 3.62
CA PRO A 63 -12.24 -6.57 2.50
C PRO A 63 -12.79 -5.25 3.05
N ASP A 64 -12.36 -4.13 2.44
CA ASP A 64 -12.97 -2.83 2.75
C ASP A 64 -14.48 -2.94 2.48
N SER A 65 -15.30 -2.73 3.51
CA SER A 65 -16.75 -2.56 3.37
C SER A 65 -16.97 -1.45 2.35
N LYS A 66 -17.66 -1.75 1.24
CA LYS A 66 -17.92 -0.76 0.18
C LYS A 66 -18.60 0.47 0.82
N SER A 67 -17.92 1.61 0.79
CA SER A 67 -18.52 2.93 0.92
C SER A 67 -18.42 3.61 -0.43
#